data_AF-A0A1F5KI18-F1
#
_entry.id   AF-A0A1F5KI18-F1
#
_cell.length_a   1.000
_cell.length_b   1.000
_cell.length_c   1.000
_cell.angle_alpha   90.00
_cell.angle_beta   90.00
_cell.angle_gamma   90.00
#
_symmetry.space_group_name_H-M   'P 1'
#
loop_
_entity.id
_entity.type
_entity.pdbx_description
1 polymer ?
#
loop_
_entity_poly.entity_id
_entity_poly.type
_entity_poly.pdbx_seq_one_letter_code
_entity_poly.pdbx_strand_id
1 'polypeptide(L)'
;MTESLRRNSGPKTDADVRRHIADGLKPWGKVGVTTLDDSVARLNADPVKYGPTLSQIDQFRARTRGAREFEIMSDRKGAYGRLIRQDRLLGPYGALALMLELHMDQKDRPDGTPYISHPLDVAIRVSDHLEKPNGDLLVAALMHDSVEDQAVKLVKMAPVGLYWGGLTDTQIALSVVGAKYGTRVRRIVSALSNEDTDAIAIAEGINPKDKVAFTNRKNELYAEHVGAAIQDPDVVLIKMFDFSANALRLDEVKDPERKLKLLAKYTPVVPRFIDRLNDTSRPVKVRGRDKILQELSEAHEKMTAQLEESK
;
A
#
# COMPACT_ATOMS: atom_id res chain seq x y z
N MET A 1 19.48 -29.22 -26.38
CA MET A 1 18.28 -28.45 -26.02
C MET A 1 17.13 -29.44 -25.94
N THR A 2 16.99 -30.11 -24.79
CA THR A 2 16.19 -31.33 -24.64
C THR A 2 14.82 -31.05 -24.03
N GLU A 3 13.82 -31.77 -24.56
CA GLU A 3 12.38 -31.92 -24.26
C GLU A 3 11.85 -31.75 -22.82
N SER A 4 12.68 -31.47 -21.81
CA SER A 4 12.29 -31.47 -20.39
C SER A 4 11.56 -30.22 -19.90
N LEU A 5 11.52 -29.14 -20.70
CA LEU A 5 10.88 -27.86 -20.31
C LEU A 5 9.37 -27.78 -20.61
N ARG A 6 8.76 -28.85 -21.13
CA ARG A 6 7.35 -28.84 -21.60
C ARG A 6 6.33 -29.51 -20.67
N ARG A 7 6.67 -29.80 -19.41
CA ARG A 7 5.71 -30.36 -18.43
C ARG A 7 5.54 -29.44 -17.22
N ASN A 8 4.68 -28.43 -17.37
CA ASN A 8 3.83 -27.85 -16.30
C ASN A 8 3.14 -26.61 -16.84
N SER A 9 2.07 -26.81 -17.60
CA SER A 9 1.21 -25.74 -18.17
C SER A 9 -0.15 -25.70 -17.45
N GLY A 10 -0.18 -25.99 -16.16
CA GLY A 10 -1.33 -25.71 -15.29
C GLY A 10 -1.14 -24.40 -14.53
N PRO A 11 -2.22 -23.72 -14.07
CA PRO A 11 -2.09 -22.55 -13.20
C PRO A 11 -1.34 -22.96 -11.93
N LYS A 12 -0.20 -22.30 -11.66
CA LYS A 12 0.61 -22.58 -10.47
C LYS A 12 -0.15 -22.12 -9.23
N THR A 13 -0.29 -23.00 -8.24
CA THR A 13 -0.93 -22.67 -6.96
C THR A 13 0.00 -21.84 -6.06
N ASP A 14 -0.54 -21.17 -5.02
CA ASP A 14 0.28 -20.47 -4.00
C ASP A 14 1.35 -21.36 -3.37
N ALA A 15 1.11 -22.68 -3.27
CA ALA A 15 2.07 -23.65 -2.78
C ALA A 15 3.20 -23.92 -3.79
N ASP A 16 2.87 -23.96 -5.09
CA ASP A 16 3.86 -24.09 -6.17
C ASP A 16 4.74 -22.84 -6.26
N VAL A 17 4.17 -21.66 -5.97
CA VAL A 17 4.91 -20.38 -5.87
C VAL A 17 5.91 -20.42 -4.74
N ARG A 18 5.47 -20.79 -3.53
CA ARG A 18 6.35 -20.91 -2.36
C ARG A 18 7.47 -21.92 -2.62
N ARG A 19 7.16 -23.05 -3.27
CA ARG A 19 8.16 -24.06 -3.65
C ARG A 19 9.11 -23.55 -4.72
N HIS A 20 8.62 -22.89 -5.77
CA HIS A 20 9.47 -22.33 -6.82
C HIS A 20 10.34 -21.17 -6.32
N ILE A 21 9.88 -20.44 -5.30
CA ILE A 21 10.67 -19.40 -4.61
C ILE A 21 11.64 -20.02 -3.61
N ALA A 22 11.29 -21.13 -2.93
CA ALA A 22 12.20 -21.89 -2.08
C ALA A 22 13.30 -22.63 -2.86
N ASP A 23 12.96 -23.19 -4.02
CA ASP A 23 13.89 -23.89 -4.93
C ASP A 23 14.65 -22.89 -5.82
N GLY A 24 14.00 -21.78 -6.17
CA GLY A 24 14.55 -20.63 -6.89
C GLY A 24 15.17 -19.57 -5.97
N LEU A 25 15.33 -19.88 -4.67
CA LEU A 25 16.07 -19.08 -3.70
C LEU A 25 17.60 -19.19 -3.91
N LYS A 26 18.04 -19.51 -5.13
CA LYS A 26 19.20 -18.80 -5.68
C LYS A 26 18.81 -17.33 -5.66
N PRO A 27 19.49 -16.54 -4.82
CA PRO A 27 18.90 -15.40 -4.16
C PRO A 27 18.31 -14.46 -5.20
N TRP A 28 17.28 -13.72 -4.81
CA TRP A 28 16.97 -12.41 -5.40
C TRP A 28 18.27 -11.62 -5.74
N GLY A 29 19.40 -11.91 -5.06
CA GLY A 29 20.78 -11.54 -5.38
C GLY A 29 21.44 -12.06 -6.67
N LYS A 30 20.77 -12.04 -7.82
CA LYS A 30 21.46 -11.82 -9.12
C LYS A 30 20.78 -10.80 -10.05
N VAL A 31 19.59 -10.31 -9.70
CA VAL A 31 19.01 -9.12 -10.32
C VAL A 31 19.13 -8.03 -9.27
N GLY A 32 19.99 -7.04 -9.51
CA GLY A 32 20.48 -6.06 -8.52
C GLY A 32 19.46 -5.61 -7.48
N VAL A 33 19.46 -6.27 -6.33
CA VAL A 33 18.66 -5.83 -5.18
C VAL A 33 19.37 -4.63 -4.60
N THR A 34 18.90 -3.44 -4.96
CA THR A 34 19.24 -2.19 -4.29
C THR A 34 18.97 -2.39 -2.80
N THR A 35 20.01 -2.36 -1.98
CA THR A 35 19.81 -2.37 -0.52
C THR A 35 19.15 -1.06 -0.11
N LEU A 36 18.55 -1.00 1.08
CA LEU A 36 18.02 0.28 1.58
C LEU A 36 19.09 1.37 1.58
N ASP A 37 20.34 1.01 1.88
CA ASP A 37 21.45 1.97 1.89
C ASP A 37 21.81 2.43 0.47
N ASP A 38 21.73 1.55 -0.53
CA ASP A 38 21.89 1.95 -1.94
C ASP A 38 20.75 2.86 -2.41
N SER A 39 19.50 2.58 -2.00
CA SER A 39 18.35 3.44 -2.30
C SER A 39 18.54 4.82 -1.66
N VAL A 40 18.96 4.86 -0.39
CA VAL A 40 19.25 6.11 0.33
C VAL A 40 20.41 6.88 -0.32
N ALA A 41 21.45 6.19 -0.79
CA ALA A 41 22.55 6.84 -1.50
C ALA A 41 22.07 7.49 -2.81
N ARG A 42 21.19 6.83 -3.56
CA ARG A 42 20.55 7.41 -4.77
C ARG A 42 19.73 8.66 -4.46
N LEU A 43 18.94 8.63 -3.39
CA LEU A 43 18.15 9.81 -2.97
C LEU A 43 19.06 10.96 -2.52
N ASN A 44 20.16 10.67 -1.81
CA ASN A 44 21.15 11.67 -1.41
C ASN A 44 21.89 12.32 -2.56
N ALA A 45 21.83 11.78 -3.78
CA ALA A 45 22.39 12.43 -4.96
C ALA A 45 21.63 13.71 -5.35
N ASP A 46 20.37 13.86 -4.91
CA ASP A 46 19.57 15.07 -5.06
C ASP A 46 18.86 15.41 -3.72
N PRO A 47 19.61 15.97 -2.75
CA PRO A 47 19.06 16.26 -1.42
C PRO A 47 18.09 17.44 -1.43
N VAL A 48 18.10 18.28 -2.47
CA VAL A 48 17.12 19.37 -2.64
C VAL A 48 15.74 18.78 -2.90
N LYS A 49 15.65 17.80 -3.81
CA LYS A 49 14.40 17.10 -4.09
C LYS A 49 13.99 16.13 -2.98
N TYR A 50 14.93 15.32 -2.48
CA TYR A 50 14.61 14.18 -1.61
C TYR A 50 14.93 14.39 -0.12
N GLY A 51 15.40 15.57 0.29
CA GLY A 51 15.68 15.90 1.69
C GLY A 51 14.53 15.57 2.66
N PRO A 52 13.29 15.98 2.37
CA PRO A 52 12.13 15.60 3.19
C PRO A 52 11.91 14.09 3.27
N THR A 53 12.05 13.37 2.14
CA THR A 53 11.93 11.91 2.10
C THR A 53 13.01 11.22 2.93
N LEU A 54 14.25 11.71 2.89
CA LEU A 54 15.35 11.19 3.71
C LEU A 54 15.04 11.35 5.22
N SER A 55 14.49 12.51 5.62
CA SER A 55 14.03 12.71 7.00
C SER A 55 12.91 11.73 7.38
N GLN A 56 11.95 11.48 6.48
CA GLN A 56 10.92 10.48 6.70
C GLN A 56 11.51 9.06 6.85
N ILE A 57 12.54 8.71 6.08
CA ILE A 57 13.21 7.40 6.21
C ILE A 57 13.84 7.25 7.60
N ASP A 58 14.50 8.30 8.10
CA ASP A 58 15.08 8.29 9.45
C ASP A 58 14.02 8.24 10.54
N GLN A 59 12.90 8.95 10.35
CA GLN A 59 11.74 8.89 11.23
C GLN A 59 11.13 7.50 11.28
N PHE A 60 10.92 6.87 10.12
CA PHE A 60 10.42 5.50 10.03
C PHE A 60 11.39 4.53 10.71
N ARG A 61 12.70 4.65 10.45
CA ARG A 61 13.75 3.87 11.11
C ARG A 61 13.68 4.01 12.64
N ALA A 62 13.55 5.23 13.17
CA ALA A 62 13.48 5.50 14.60
C ALA A 62 12.26 4.85 15.27
N ARG A 63 11.08 4.97 14.65
CA ARG A 63 9.80 4.43 15.16
C ARG A 63 9.72 2.92 15.11
N THR A 64 10.37 2.31 14.13
CA THR A 64 10.35 0.86 13.89
C THR A 64 11.49 0.10 14.57
N ARG A 65 12.41 0.78 15.28
CA ARG A 65 13.54 0.10 15.97
C ARG A 65 13.10 -1.01 16.92
N GLY A 66 11.93 -0.88 17.57
CA GLY A 66 11.39 -1.92 18.47
C GLY A 66 10.72 -3.11 17.75
N ALA A 67 10.29 -2.96 16.49
CA ALA A 67 9.82 -4.08 15.68
C ALA A 67 10.98 -5.05 15.33
N ARG A 68 12.21 -4.52 15.33
CA ARG A 68 13.45 -5.24 15.08
C ARG A 68 13.73 -6.35 16.10
N GLU A 69 13.27 -6.20 17.35
CA GLU A 69 13.51 -7.17 18.43
C GLU A 69 12.51 -8.34 18.42
N PHE A 70 11.27 -8.10 17.96
CA PHE A 70 10.25 -9.15 17.84
C PHE A 70 10.55 -10.16 16.73
N GLU A 71 11.21 -9.75 15.65
CA GLU A 71 11.73 -10.67 14.62
C GLU A 71 12.88 -11.53 15.18
N ILE A 72 13.81 -10.93 15.94
CA ILE A 72 15.00 -11.59 16.49
C ILE A 72 14.66 -12.66 17.56
N MET A 73 13.54 -12.51 18.28
CA MET A 73 13.22 -13.41 19.40
C MET A 73 12.43 -14.67 19.01
N SER A 74 11.83 -14.74 17.82
CA SER A 74 11.06 -15.92 17.41
C SER A 74 11.90 -17.12 16.99
N ASP A 75 13.21 -16.93 16.72
CA ASP A 75 14.05 -17.97 16.13
C ASP A 75 15.38 -18.21 16.87
N ARG A 76 15.32 -18.30 18.20
CA ARG A 76 16.45 -18.85 18.96
C ARG A 76 16.34 -20.38 19.05
N LYS A 77 16.93 -21.07 18.04
CA LYS A 77 17.81 -22.24 18.23
C LYS A 77 18.46 -22.72 16.92
N GLY A 78 19.72 -22.32 16.69
CA GLY A 78 20.70 -23.00 15.83
C GLY A 78 20.91 -22.39 14.44
N ALA A 79 22.12 -22.51 13.86
CA ALA A 79 22.60 -22.17 12.49
C ALA A 79 22.17 -20.83 11.82
N TYR A 80 21.31 -20.05 12.45
CA TYR A 80 20.49 -18.96 11.91
C TYR A 80 21.22 -17.63 11.82
N GLY A 81 22.48 -17.55 12.26
CA GLY A 81 23.30 -16.33 12.12
C GLY A 81 23.49 -15.88 10.66
N ARG A 82 23.39 -16.80 9.70
CA ARG A 82 23.47 -16.50 8.25
C ARG A 82 22.12 -16.13 7.60
N LEU A 83 21.00 -16.49 8.23
CA LEU A 83 19.64 -16.08 7.82
C LEU A 83 19.28 -14.65 8.25
N ILE A 84 20.03 -14.05 9.19
CA ILE A 84 19.88 -12.66 9.65
C ILE A 84 20.00 -11.61 8.52
N ARG A 85 20.63 -11.95 7.38
CA ARG A 85 20.65 -11.09 6.19
C ARG A 85 19.40 -11.20 5.32
N GLN A 86 18.66 -12.30 5.44
CA GLN A 86 17.46 -12.58 4.65
C GLN A 86 16.23 -11.88 5.26
N ASP A 87 16.14 -11.78 6.58
CA ASP A 87 15.07 -11.06 7.28
C ASP A 87 15.04 -9.55 6.98
N ARG A 88 16.21 -8.92 6.84
CA ARG A 88 16.31 -7.52 6.37
C ARG A 88 15.69 -7.29 4.98
N LEU A 89 15.50 -8.35 4.18
CA LEU A 89 14.88 -8.31 2.85
C LEU A 89 13.40 -8.73 2.85
N LEU A 90 12.87 -9.21 3.98
CA LEU A 90 11.50 -9.72 4.14
C LEU A 90 10.69 -8.95 5.21
N GLY A 91 11.33 -8.13 6.04
CA GLY A 91 10.64 -7.24 7.00
C GLY A 91 10.39 -5.82 6.45
N PRO A 92 9.99 -4.88 7.32
CA PRO A 92 9.65 -3.50 6.94
C PRO A 92 10.77 -2.75 6.20
N TYR A 93 12.04 -3.01 6.49
CA TYR A 93 13.16 -2.37 5.78
C TYR A 93 13.35 -2.92 4.35
N GLY A 94 13.07 -4.20 4.13
CA GLY A 94 13.09 -4.81 2.80
C GLY A 94 11.93 -4.27 1.96
N ALA A 95 10.76 -4.11 2.58
CA ALA A 95 9.61 -3.45 1.97
C ALA A 95 9.90 -1.98 1.63
N LEU A 96 10.57 -1.24 2.54
CA LEU A 96 10.97 0.15 2.28
C LEU A 96 11.90 0.25 1.08
N ALA A 97 12.94 -0.60 1.01
CA ALA A 97 13.86 -0.60 -0.14
C ALA A 97 13.14 -0.92 -1.45
N LEU A 98 12.24 -1.91 -1.44
CA LEU A 98 11.45 -2.28 -2.61
C LEU A 98 10.49 -1.16 -3.03
N MET A 99 9.74 -0.57 -2.09
CA MET A 99 8.86 0.57 -2.34
C MET A 99 9.63 1.74 -2.96
N LEU A 100 10.79 2.08 -2.41
CA LEU A 100 11.65 3.12 -2.98
C LEU A 100 12.06 2.79 -4.41
N GLU A 101 12.52 1.56 -4.69
CA GLU A 101 12.90 1.16 -6.04
C GLU A 101 11.72 1.22 -7.02
N LEU A 102 10.52 0.80 -6.60
CA LEU A 102 9.35 0.81 -7.45
C LEU A 102 8.92 2.24 -7.82
N HIS A 103 8.91 3.15 -6.84
CA HIS A 103 8.29 4.47 -6.98
C HIS A 103 9.28 5.63 -7.20
N MET A 104 10.61 5.41 -7.20
CA MET A 104 11.62 6.48 -7.31
C MET A 104 11.47 7.33 -8.58
N ASP A 105 11.11 6.68 -9.68
CA ASP A 105 10.92 7.24 -11.01
C ASP A 105 9.44 7.55 -11.33
N GLN A 106 8.55 7.37 -10.34
CA GLN A 106 7.15 7.78 -10.46
C GLN A 106 7.05 9.30 -10.48
N LYS A 107 6.12 9.81 -11.27
CA LYS A 107 5.83 11.25 -11.35
C LYS A 107 5.50 11.80 -9.96
N ASP A 108 6.04 12.99 -9.68
CA ASP A 108 5.75 13.72 -8.44
C ASP A 108 4.24 13.91 -8.25
N ARG A 109 3.86 14.00 -6.97
CA ARG A 109 2.48 14.23 -6.54
C ARG A 109 1.98 15.59 -7.05
N PRO A 110 0.66 15.81 -7.09
CA PRO A 110 0.10 17.09 -7.56
C PRO A 110 0.59 18.33 -6.82
N ASP A 111 1.05 18.18 -5.57
CA ASP A 111 1.63 19.23 -4.72
C ASP A 111 3.14 19.46 -4.99
N GLY A 112 3.74 18.71 -5.92
CA GLY A 112 5.16 18.78 -6.27
C GLY A 112 6.07 17.91 -5.40
N THR A 113 5.54 17.19 -4.40
CA THR A 113 6.35 16.30 -3.57
C THR A 113 6.68 14.98 -4.28
N PRO A 114 7.85 14.36 -4.04
CA PRO A 114 8.16 13.06 -4.62
C PRO A 114 7.15 11.98 -4.18
N TYR A 115 6.71 11.13 -5.10
CA TYR A 115 5.67 10.11 -4.83
C TYR A 115 6.01 9.20 -3.66
N ILE A 116 7.28 8.75 -3.57
CA ILE A 116 7.82 7.92 -2.50
C ILE A 116 7.55 8.46 -1.07
N SER A 117 7.32 9.77 -0.93
CA SER A 117 7.02 10.40 0.35
C SER A 117 5.64 10.01 0.89
N HIS A 118 4.70 9.64 0.01
CA HIS A 118 3.33 9.30 0.41
C HIS A 118 3.21 7.92 1.09
N PRO A 119 3.63 6.79 0.47
CA PRO A 119 3.61 5.50 1.15
C PRO A 119 4.42 5.49 2.44
N LEU A 120 5.49 6.29 2.49
CA LEU A 120 6.31 6.44 3.69
C LEU A 120 5.59 7.23 4.79
N ASP A 121 4.90 8.33 4.47
CA ASP A 121 4.06 9.07 5.43
C ASP A 121 2.96 8.19 6.01
N VAL A 122 2.27 7.42 5.15
CA VAL A 122 1.24 6.46 5.57
C VAL A 122 1.83 5.43 6.53
N ALA A 123 2.97 4.83 6.21
CA ALA A 123 3.63 3.85 7.07
C ALA A 123 4.10 4.43 8.42
N ILE A 124 4.56 5.69 8.45
CA ILE A 124 4.90 6.40 9.68
C ILE A 124 3.65 6.64 10.54
N ARG A 125 2.55 7.13 9.95
CA ARG A 125 1.30 7.35 10.67
C ARG A 125 0.73 6.05 11.22
N VAL A 126 0.75 4.96 10.44
CA VAL A 126 0.39 3.63 10.92
C VAL A 126 1.26 3.25 12.13
N SER A 127 2.59 3.40 12.01
CA SER A 127 3.50 3.09 13.12
C SER A 127 3.20 3.90 14.39
N ASP A 128 2.84 5.17 14.27
CA ASP A 128 2.59 6.05 15.42
C ASP A 128 1.29 5.69 16.16
N HIS A 129 0.32 5.12 15.44
CA HIS A 129 -1.02 4.86 15.96
C HIS A 129 -1.28 3.40 16.29
N LEU A 130 -0.39 2.46 15.92
CA LEU A 130 -0.49 1.07 16.36
C LEU A 130 -0.21 0.94 17.86
N GLU A 131 -1.09 0.31 18.64
CA GLU A 131 -0.83 0.02 20.06
C GLU A 131 0.44 -0.81 20.28
N LYS A 132 0.73 -1.73 19.36
CA LYS A 132 1.91 -2.61 19.39
C LYS A 132 2.59 -2.62 18.02
N PRO A 133 3.93 -2.69 17.96
CA PRO A 133 4.63 -2.87 16.69
C PRO A 133 4.10 -4.10 15.93
N ASN A 134 3.84 -3.94 14.64
CA ASN A 134 3.36 -5.02 13.78
C ASN A 134 4.03 -4.92 12.40
N GLY A 135 4.96 -5.83 12.13
CA GLY A 135 5.74 -5.85 10.88
C GLY A 135 4.86 -5.98 9.63
N ASP A 136 3.86 -6.87 9.66
CA ASP A 136 2.97 -7.11 8.52
C ASP A 136 2.21 -5.84 8.11
N LEU A 137 1.71 -5.08 9.10
CA LEU A 137 0.98 -3.83 8.83
C LEU A 137 1.90 -2.74 8.29
N LEU A 138 3.13 -2.66 8.78
CA LEU A 138 4.12 -1.70 8.26
C LEU A 138 4.56 -2.05 6.84
N VAL A 139 4.78 -3.35 6.56
CA VAL A 139 5.06 -3.83 5.21
C VAL A 139 3.87 -3.53 4.29
N ALA A 140 2.64 -3.84 4.72
CA ALA A 140 1.45 -3.58 3.92
C ALA A 140 1.24 -2.08 3.67
N ALA A 141 1.49 -1.22 4.65
CA ALA A 141 1.42 0.24 4.49
C ALA A 141 2.44 0.77 3.49
N LEU A 142 3.68 0.28 3.53
CA LEU A 142 4.70 0.64 2.54
C LEU A 142 4.33 0.16 1.12
N MET A 143 3.69 -1.01 1.01
CA MET A 143 3.40 -1.66 -0.27
C MET A 143 2.00 -1.35 -0.83
N HIS A 144 1.19 -0.52 -0.16
CA HIS A 144 -0.23 -0.38 -0.48
C HIS A 144 -0.49 0.08 -1.92
N ASP A 145 0.30 1.03 -2.42
CA ASP A 145 0.23 1.52 -3.80
C ASP A 145 1.06 0.69 -4.79
N SER A 146 1.99 -0.13 -4.32
CA SER A 146 2.94 -0.83 -5.19
C SER A 146 2.29 -1.84 -6.13
N VAL A 147 1.16 -2.42 -5.72
CA VAL A 147 0.38 -3.33 -6.56
C VAL A 147 -0.53 -2.56 -7.52
N GLU A 148 -1.06 -1.41 -7.11
CA GLU A 148 -1.97 -0.60 -7.94
C GLU A 148 -1.21 0.16 -9.03
N ASP A 149 -0.11 0.83 -8.67
CA ASP A 149 0.64 1.71 -9.58
C ASP A 149 1.82 1.03 -10.27
N GLN A 150 2.42 0.02 -9.60
CA GLN A 150 3.74 -0.50 -9.99
C GLN A 150 3.73 -2.02 -10.24
N ALA A 151 2.55 -2.62 -10.49
CA ALA A 151 2.43 -4.06 -10.77
C ALA A 151 3.41 -4.53 -11.85
N VAL A 152 3.45 -3.85 -13.00
CA VAL A 152 4.33 -4.22 -14.13
C VAL A 152 5.81 -4.25 -13.70
N LYS A 153 6.25 -3.24 -12.94
CA LYS A 153 7.64 -3.13 -12.49
C LYS A 153 7.96 -4.20 -11.44
N LEU A 154 7.04 -4.43 -10.50
CA LEU A 154 7.16 -5.48 -9.50
C LEU A 154 7.21 -6.88 -10.13
N VAL A 155 6.42 -7.14 -11.17
CA VAL A 155 6.46 -8.40 -11.95
C VAL A 155 7.81 -8.56 -12.65
N LYS A 156 8.35 -7.50 -13.28
CA LYS A 156 9.66 -7.54 -13.95
C LYS A 156 10.82 -7.80 -12.99
N MET A 157 10.69 -7.37 -11.74
CA MET A 157 11.68 -7.60 -10.68
C MET A 157 11.54 -8.98 -10.02
N ALA A 158 10.46 -9.71 -10.30
CA ALA A 158 10.24 -11.03 -9.72
C ALA A 158 11.23 -12.07 -10.29
N PRO A 159 11.57 -13.12 -9.53
CA PRO A 159 12.46 -14.18 -10.00
C PRO A 159 11.99 -14.83 -11.32
N VAL A 160 12.93 -15.01 -12.26
CA VAL A 160 12.69 -15.65 -13.56
C VAL A 160 12.24 -17.11 -13.37
N GLY A 161 11.14 -17.52 -14.01
CA GLY A 161 10.55 -18.89 -13.92
C GLY A 161 9.08 -18.92 -13.48
N LEU A 162 8.59 -17.76 -13.06
CA LEU A 162 7.19 -17.44 -12.81
C LEU A 162 6.46 -17.20 -14.15
N TYR A 163 6.28 -18.26 -14.94
CA TYR A 163 5.36 -18.26 -16.08
C TYR A 163 3.92 -18.36 -15.57
N TRP A 164 3.15 -17.31 -15.80
CA TRP A 164 1.78 -17.14 -15.31
C TRP A 164 0.82 -16.91 -16.47
N GLY A 165 0.64 -17.91 -17.33
CA GLY A 165 -0.33 -17.82 -18.42
C GLY A 165 -1.73 -17.52 -17.87
N GLY A 166 -2.34 -16.42 -18.34
CA GLY A 166 -3.72 -16.06 -18.04
C GLY A 166 -3.96 -15.22 -16.78
N LEU A 167 -2.92 -14.84 -16.03
CA LEU A 167 -3.06 -13.90 -14.90
C LEU A 167 -2.77 -12.46 -15.32
N THR A 168 -3.43 -11.51 -14.66
CA THR A 168 -3.11 -10.09 -14.79
C THR A 168 -1.83 -9.73 -14.03
N ASP A 169 -1.18 -8.63 -14.41
CA ASP A 169 0.02 -8.16 -13.70
C ASP A 169 -0.24 -7.91 -12.21
N THR A 170 -1.43 -7.42 -11.85
CA THR A 170 -1.88 -7.25 -10.45
C THR A 170 -1.91 -8.57 -9.69
N GLN A 171 -2.46 -9.63 -10.30
CA GLN A 171 -2.52 -10.96 -9.67
C GLN A 171 -1.13 -11.56 -9.48
N ILE A 172 -0.23 -11.35 -10.44
CA ILE A 172 1.16 -11.79 -10.33
C ILE A 172 1.88 -10.98 -9.25
N ALA A 173 1.73 -9.66 -9.24
CA ALA A 173 2.29 -8.76 -8.23
C ALA A 173 1.86 -9.15 -6.81
N LEU A 174 0.56 -9.44 -6.59
CA LEU A 174 0.05 -9.93 -5.30
C LEU A 174 0.67 -11.28 -4.91
N SER A 175 0.89 -12.18 -5.89
CA SER A 175 1.56 -13.45 -5.65
C SER A 175 3.03 -13.25 -5.24
N VAL A 176 3.72 -12.29 -5.85
CA VAL A 176 5.09 -11.89 -5.48
C VAL A 176 5.13 -11.32 -4.07
N VAL A 177 4.22 -10.40 -3.72
CA VAL A 177 4.07 -9.86 -2.36
C VAL A 177 3.83 -10.99 -1.37
N GLY A 178 2.91 -11.91 -1.66
CA GLY A 178 2.56 -13.01 -0.76
C GLY A 178 3.67 -14.03 -0.56
N ALA A 179 4.50 -14.23 -1.57
CA ALA A 179 5.64 -15.12 -1.44
C ALA A 179 6.82 -14.47 -0.72
N LYS A 180 6.98 -13.14 -0.83
CA LYS A 180 8.04 -12.39 -0.14
C LYS A 180 7.69 -12.08 1.31
N TYR A 181 6.44 -11.74 1.59
CA TYR A 181 6.00 -11.19 2.88
C TYR A 181 4.92 -12.01 3.58
N GLY A 182 4.51 -13.14 2.98
CA GLY A 182 3.49 -14.01 3.55
C GLY A 182 2.07 -13.69 3.10
N THR A 183 1.16 -14.64 3.35
CA THR A 183 -0.24 -14.58 2.91
C THR A 183 -1.04 -13.47 3.59
N ARG A 184 -0.71 -13.13 4.84
CA ARG A 184 -1.36 -12.04 5.56
C ARG A 184 -1.09 -10.69 4.89
N VAL A 185 0.17 -10.37 4.59
CA VAL A 185 0.53 -9.13 3.88
C VAL A 185 -0.13 -9.08 2.49
N ARG A 186 -0.08 -10.17 1.71
CA ARG A 186 -0.79 -10.22 0.42
C ARG A 186 -2.27 -9.92 0.56
N ARG A 187 -2.94 -10.53 1.53
CA ARG A 187 -4.37 -10.33 1.79
C ARG A 187 -4.67 -8.87 2.11
N ILE A 188 -3.85 -8.25 2.95
CA ILE A 188 -4.02 -6.83 3.33
C ILE A 188 -3.79 -5.92 2.12
N VAL A 189 -2.67 -6.08 1.40
CA VAL A 189 -2.35 -5.28 0.21
C VAL A 189 -3.44 -5.43 -0.86
N SER A 190 -3.95 -6.65 -1.07
CA SER A 190 -5.06 -6.90 -1.99
C SER A 190 -6.35 -6.15 -1.62
N ALA A 191 -6.62 -5.97 -0.33
CA ALA A 191 -7.79 -5.21 0.15
C ALA A 191 -7.56 -3.70 0.13
N LEU A 192 -6.30 -3.26 0.08
CA LEU A 192 -5.91 -1.86 -0.04
C LEU A 192 -5.97 -1.37 -1.48
N SER A 193 -5.66 -2.23 -2.46
CA SER A 193 -5.79 -1.90 -3.88
C SER A 193 -7.24 -1.64 -4.26
N ASN A 194 -7.47 -0.58 -5.03
CA ASN A 194 -8.80 -0.22 -5.48
C ASN A 194 -9.33 -1.15 -6.58
N GLU A 195 -10.64 -1.33 -6.60
CA GLU A 195 -11.32 -1.99 -7.71
C GLU A 195 -11.38 -1.08 -8.95
N ASP A 196 -11.49 -1.70 -10.13
CA ASP A 196 -11.74 -0.98 -11.38
C ASP A 196 -13.20 -0.49 -11.40
N THR A 197 -13.46 0.64 -10.76
CA THR A 197 -14.80 1.25 -10.68
C THR A 197 -15.38 1.56 -12.05
N ASP A 198 -14.54 1.73 -13.06
CA ASP A 198 -14.97 2.05 -14.42
C ASP A 198 -15.53 0.78 -15.07
N ALA A 199 -14.80 -0.34 -14.97
CA ALA A 199 -15.29 -1.64 -15.42
C ALA A 199 -16.58 -2.05 -14.72
N ILE A 200 -16.69 -1.82 -13.41
CA ILE A 200 -17.90 -2.14 -12.63
C ILE A 200 -19.07 -1.26 -13.08
N ALA A 201 -18.91 0.06 -13.15
CA ALA A 201 -19.98 0.96 -13.59
C ALA A 201 -20.46 0.63 -15.02
N ILE A 202 -19.54 0.26 -15.93
CA ILE A 202 -19.89 -0.20 -17.28
C ILE A 202 -20.68 -1.51 -17.23
N ALA A 203 -20.26 -2.48 -16.41
CA ALA A 203 -20.95 -3.76 -16.26
C ALA A 203 -22.36 -3.61 -15.65
N GLU A 204 -22.57 -2.61 -14.80
CA GLU A 204 -23.89 -2.21 -14.29
C GLU A 204 -24.75 -1.45 -15.33
N GLY A 205 -24.22 -1.21 -16.53
CA GLY A 205 -24.94 -0.56 -17.64
C GLY A 205 -24.90 0.97 -17.61
N ILE A 206 -24.05 1.58 -16.78
CA ILE A 206 -23.91 3.04 -16.75
C ILE A 206 -23.12 3.50 -17.98
N ASN A 207 -23.73 4.36 -18.79
CA ASN A 207 -23.14 4.88 -20.01
C ASN A 207 -21.96 5.83 -19.70
N PRO A 208 -20.71 5.53 -20.12
CA PRO A 208 -19.57 6.41 -19.89
C PRO A 208 -19.69 7.79 -20.56
N LYS A 209 -20.59 7.94 -21.54
CA LYS A 209 -20.88 9.24 -22.18
C LYS A 209 -21.73 10.16 -21.29
N ASP A 210 -22.52 9.59 -20.39
CA ASP A 210 -23.19 10.37 -19.34
C ASP A 210 -22.19 10.60 -18.20
N LYS A 211 -21.37 11.64 -18.34
CA LYS A 211 -20.28 11.93 -17.39
C LYS A 211 -20.77 12.12 -15.97
N VAL A 212 -21.99 12.64 -15.78
CA VAL A 212 -22.54 12.92 -14.44
C VAL A 212 -22.95 11.61 -13.78
N ALA A 213 -23.79 10.80 -14.44
CA ALA A 213 -24.22 9.51 -13.90
C ALA A 213 -23.02 8.58 -13.67
N PHE A 214 -22.07 8.55 -14.62
CA PHE A 214 -20.87 7.72 -14.53
C PHE A 214 -19.96 8.12 -13.36
N THR A 215 -19.73 9.43 -13.17
CA THR A 215 -18.89 9.91 -12.06
C THR A 215 -19.56 9.67 -10.71
N ASN A 216 -20.87 9.90 -10.61
CA ASN A 216 -21.61 9.66 -9.37
C ASN A 216 -21.55 8.19 -8.97
N ARG A 217 -21.81 7.26 -9.92
CA ARG A 217 -21.74 5.84 -9.61
C ARG A 217 -20.33 5.38 -9.23
N LYS A 218 -19.29 5.89 -9.89
CA LYS A 218 -17.89 5.63 -9.50
C LYS A 218 -17.58 6.07 -8.07
N ASN A 219 -18.09 7.23 -7.65
CA ASN A 219 -17.90 7.72 -6.29
C ASN A 219 -18.63 6.85 -5.26
N GLU A 220 -19.84 6.38 -5.57
CA GLU A 220 -20.58 5.43 -4.75
C GLU A 220 -19.84 4.10 -4.61
N LEU A 221 -19.40 3.51 -5.74
CA LEU A 221 -18.61 2.28 -5.77
C LEU A 221 -17.32 2.41 -4.94
N TYR A 222 -16.64 3.55 -5.05
CA TYR A 222 -15.46 3.83 -4.23
C TYR A 222 -15.80 3.83 -2.73
N ALA A 223 -16.90 4.49 -2.33
CA ALA A 223 -17.33 4.54 -0.94
C ALA A 223 -17.79 3.16 -0.42
N GLU A 224 -18.47 2.38 -1.24
CA GLU A 224 -18.87 0.99 -0.95
C GLU A 224 -17.63 0.11 -0.74
N HIS A 225 -16.68 0.14 -1.67
CA HIS A 225 -15.44 -0.61 -1.59
C HIS A 225 -14.63 -0.24 -0.33
N VAL A 226 -14.46 1.06 -0.03
CA VAL A 226 -13.79 1.49 1.21
C VAL A 226 -14.56 0.97 2.43
N GLY A 227 -15.89 1.12 2.46
CA GLY A 227 -16.74 0.66 3.56
C GLY A 227 -16.63 -0.84 3.83
N ALA A 228 -16.50 -1.65 2.78
CA ALA A 228 -16.27 -3.09 2.88
C ALA A 228 -14.85 -3.43 3.35
N ALA A 229 -13.83 -2.77 2.77
CA ALA A 229 -12.43 -3.03 3.08
C ALA A 229 -12.08 -2.73 4.55
N ILE A 230 -12.61 -1.63 5.10
CA ILE A 230 -12.32 -1.18 6.48
C ILE A 230 -12.98 -2.06 7.55
N GLN A 231 -13.82 -3.01 7.15
CA GLN A 231 -14.32 -4.03 8.07
C GLN A 231 -13.19 -4.93 8.56
N ASP A 232 -12.11 -5.05 7.81
CA ASP A 232 -10.93 -5.80 8.23
C ASP A 232 -10.05 -4.95 9.18
N PRO A 233 -9.79 -5.42 10.41
CA PRO A 233 -8.99 -4.67 11.39
C PRO A 233 -7.52 -4.48 10.97
N ASP A 234 -6.98 -5.31 10.08
CA ASP A 234 -5.63 -5.14 9.52
C ASP A 234 -5.61 -4.10 8.38
N VAL A 235 -6.76 -3.76 7.80
CA VAL A 235 -6.85 -2.85 6.63
C VAL A 235 -7.25 -1.44 7.05
N VAL A 236 -8.16 -1.31 8.02
CA VAL A 236 -8.79 -0.04 8.40
C VAL A 236 -7.79 1.08 8.65
N LEU A 237 -6.72 0.84 9.40
CA LEU A 237 -5.76 1.89 9.75
C LEU A 237 -4.97 2.37 8.53
N ILE A 238 -4.56 1.44 7.67
CA ILE A 238 -3.76 1.78 6.49
C ILE A 238 -4.63 2.55 5.49
N LYS A 239 -5.83 2.03 5.18
CA LYS A 239 -6.79 2.67 4.26
C LYS A 239 -7.22 4.05 4.79
N MET A 240 -7.37 4.20 6.11
CA MET A 240 -7.69 5.48 6.74
C MET A 240 -6.55 6.50 6.58
N PHE A 241 -5.30 6.14 6.88
CA PHE A 241 -4.20 7.09 6.79
C PHE A 241 -3.83 7.44 5.34
N ASP A 242 -3.96 6.50 4.41
CA ASP A 242 -3.90 6.80 2.96
C ASP A 242 -5.00 7.81 2.59
N PHE A 243 -6.26 7.49 2.92
CA PHE A 243 -7.39 8.39 2.68
C PHE A 243 -7.15 9.78 3.27
N SER A 244 -6.75 9.88 4.54
CA SER A 244 -6.51 11.15 5.22
C SER A 244 -5.36 11.95 4.60
N ALA A 245 -4.30 11.29 4.12
CA ALA A 245 -3.19 11.96 3.43
C ALA A 245 -3.65 12.67 2.13
N ASN A 246 -4.76 12.23 1.56
CA ASN A 246 -5.37 12.80 0.37
C ASN A 246 -6.51 13.77 0.72
N ALA A 247 -7.50 13.33 1.50
CA ALA A 247 -8.74 14.04 1.78
C ALA A 247 -8.56 15.25 2.71
N LEU A 248 -7.61 15.20 3.65
CA LEU A 248 -7.38 16.32 4.57
C LEU A 248 -6.56 17.46 3.95
N ARG A 249 -5.99 17.24 2.76
CA ARG A 249 -5.18 18.23 2.03
C ARG A 249 -5.92 18.82 0.84
N LEU A 250 -7.24 18.68 0.78
CA LEU A 250 -8.04 19.20 -0.35
C LEU A 250 -7.95 20.72 -0.50
N ASP A 251 -7.67 21.47 0.56
CA ASP A 251 -7.49 22.92 0.46
C ASP A 251 -6.23 23.34 -0.29
N GLU A 252 -5.27 22.43 -0.44
CA GLU A 252 -4.06 22.66 -1.23
C GLU A 252 -4.29 22.44 -2.74
N VAL A 253 -5.43 21.86 -3.11
CA VAL A 253 -5.81 21.64 -4.52
C VAL A 253 -6.22 22.97 -5.13
N LYS A 254 -5.34 23.55 -5.95
CA LYS A 254 -5.51 24.86 -6.58
C LYS A 254 -6.59 24.90 -7.67
N ASP A 255 -6.81 23.78 -8.37
CA ASP A 255 -7.81 23.67 -9.43
C ASP A 255 -9.21 23.49 -8.82
N PRO A 256 -10.13 24.47 -8.95
CA PRO A 256 -11.45 24.41 -8.34
C PRO A 256 -12.31 23.25 -8.85
N GLU A 257 -12.25 22.92 -10.14
CA GLU A 257 -13.05 21.83 -10.71
C GLU A 257 -12.57 20.48 -10.17
N ARG A 258 -11.25 20.30 -10.10
CA ARG A 258 -10.65 19.11 -9.48
C ARG A 258 -10.96 19.04 -7.99
N LYS A 259 -10.90 20.16 -7.26
CA LYS A 259 -11.25 20.23 -5.83
C LYS A 259 -12.68 19.76 -5.60
N LEU A 260 -13.64 20.26 -6.39
CA LEU A 260 -15.04 19.88 -6.31
C LEU A 260 -15.26 18.38 -6.57
N LYS A 261 -14.60 17.82 -7.59
CA LYS A 261 -14.65 16.37 -7.88
C LYS A 261 -14.13 15.54 -6.72
N LEU A 262 -13.03 15.96 -6.09
CA LEU A 262 -12.45 15.24 -4.95
C LEU A 262 -13.30 15.38 -3.69
N LEU A 263 -13.89 16.55 -3.44
CA LEU A 263 -14.87 16.74 -2.37
C LEU A 263 -16.05 15.77 -2.54
N ALA A 264 -16.64 15.70 -3.73
CA ALA A 264 -17.75 14.79 -4.02
C ALA A 264 -17.36 13.31 -3.85
N LYS A 265 -16.11 12.95 -4.21
CA LYS A 265 -15.58 11.59 -4.05
C LYS A 265 -15.34 11.22 -2.57
N TYR A 266 -14.73 12.10 -1.79
CA TYR A 266 -14.21 11.77 -0.46
C TYR A 266 -15.18 12.06 0.68
N THR A 267 -16.08 13.04 0.54
CA THR A 267 -17.06 13.38 1.59
C THR A 267 -17.88 12.18 2.07
N PRO A 268 -18.48 11.33 1.20
CA PRO A 268 -19.28 10.19 1.65
C PRO A 268 -18.46 9.05 2.29
N VAL A 269 -17.12 9.13 2.26
CA VAL A 269 -16.23 8.13 2.84
C VAL A 269 -15.91 8.44 4.30
N VAL A 270 -15.87 9.73 4.68
CA VAL A 270 -15.49 10.14 6.04
C VAL A 270 -16.40 9.52 7.12
N PRO A 271 -17.74 9.54 6.99
CA PRO A 271 -18.63 8.91 7.97
C PRO A 271 -18.36 7.41 8.15
N ARG A 272 -17.97 6.70 7.08
CA ARG A 272 -17.69 5.26 7.15
C ARG A 272 -16.50 4.94 8.05
N PHE A 273 -15.46 5.78 8.03
CA PHE A 273 -14.33 5.65 8.97
C PHE A 273 -14.74 5.98 10.40
N ILE A 274 -15.52 7.05 10.60
CA ILE A 274 -16.03 7.45 11.92
C ILE A 274 -16.87 6.31 12.52
N ASP A 275 -17.84 5.79 11.77
CA ASP A 275 -18.69 4.67 12.19
C ASP A 275 -17.85 3.43 12.53
N ARG A 276 -16.88 3.10 11.66
CA ARG A 276 -16.00 1.96 11.87
C ARG A 276 -15.15 2.10 13.14
N LEU A 277 -14.63 3.28 13.45
CA LEU A 277 -13.87 3.54 14.67
C LEU A 277 -14.75 3.58 15.94
N ASN A 278 -16.04 3.88 15.79
CA ASN A 278 -17.05 3.85 16.86
C ASN A 278 -17.69 2.48 17.08
N ASP A 279 -17.55 1.54 16.13
CA ASP A 279 -18.05 0.18 16.28
C ASP A 279 -17.32 -0.57 17.41
N THR A 280 -18.00 -0.65 18.55
CA THR A 280 -17.53 -1.35 19.77
C THR A 280 -17.65 -2.86 19.66
N SER A 281 -18.43 -3.41 18.72
CA SER A 281 -18.54 -4.85 18.51
C SER A 281 -17.27 -5.45 17.89
N ARG A 282 -16.52 -4.64 17.13
CA ARG A 282 -15.28 -5.02 16.46
C ARG A 282 -14.22 -3.93 16.64
N PRO A 283 -13.71 -3.73 17.88
CA PRO A 283 -12.90 -2.56 18.21
C PRO A 283 -11.60 -2.50 17.40
N VAL A 284 -11.30 -1.31 16.87
CA VAL A 284 -10.00 -1.02 16.24
C VAL A 284 -9.04 -0.54 17.31
N LYS A 285 -7.96 -1.29 17.52
CA LYS A 285 -6.91 -0.98 18.50
C LYS A 285 -5.97 0.09 17.95
N VAL A 286 -6.21 1.34 18.33
CA VAL A 286 -5.50 2.50 17.81
C VAL A 286 -5.21 3.51 18.92
N ARG A 287 -3.97 4.00 18.99
CA ARG A 287 -3.60 5.11 19.87
C ARG A 287 -4.15 6.41 19.33
N GLY A 288 -4.49 7.36 20.19
CA GLY A 288 -4.97 8.67 19.76
C GLY A 288 -6.31 8.63 19.02
N ARG A 289 -7.14 7.60 19.26
CA ARG A 289 -8.46 7.41 18.63
C ARG A 289 -9.32 8.66 18.65
N ASP A 290 -9.43 9.33 19.80
CA ASP A 290 -10.30 10.49 19.94
C ASP A 290 -9.82 11.67 19.09
N LYS A 291 -8.50 11.84 18.97
CA LYS A 291 -7.91 12.84 18.08
C LYS A 291 -8.20 12.52 16.62
N ILE A 292 -8.08 11.26 16.21
CA ILE A 292 -8.41 10.81 14.84
C ILE A 292 -9.90 11.09 14.54
N LEU A 293 -10.79 10.75 15.48
CA LEU A 293 -12.23 10.99 15.32
C LEU A 293 -12.54 12.48 15.20
N GLN A 294 -11.89 13.31 16.01
CA GLN A 294 -12.01 14.76 15.92
C GLN A 294 -11.55 15.28 14.54
N GLU A 295 -10.35 14.91 14.10
CA GLU A 295 -9.80 15.31 12.80
C GLU A 295 -10.71 14.89 11.63
N LEU A 296 -11.27 13.67 11.68
CA LEU A 296 -12.22 13.19 10.67
C LEU A 296 -13.55 13.97 10.72
N SER A 297 -14.06 14.28 11.90
CA SER A 297 -15.33 15.00 12.06
C SER A 297 -15.22 16.43 11.55
N GLU A 298 -14.17 17.16 11.95
CA GLU A 298 -13.88 18.52 11.47
C GLU A 298 -13.70 18.55 9.95
N ALA A 299 -13.01 17.54 9.39
CA ALA A 299 -12.86 17.40 7.95
C ALA A 299 -14.19 17.16 7.25
N HIS A 300 -15.04 16.29 7.81
CA HIS A 300 -16.35 16.00 7.23
C HIS A 300 -17.24 17.25 7.19
N GLU A 301 -17.31 17.99 8.29
CA GLU A 301 -18.08 19.24 8.37
C GLU A 301 -17.58 20.24 7.32
N LYS A 302 -16.27 20.45 7.26
CA LYS A 302 -15.65 21.36 6.28
C LYS A 302 -15.92 20.94 4.83
N MET A 303 -15.75 19.66 4.51
CA MET A 303 -15.97 19.16 3.15
C MET A 303 -17.44 19.27 2.74
N THR A 304 -18.36 19.04 3.67
CA THR A 304 -19.80 19.18 3.45
C THR A 304 -20.17 20.64 3.17
N ALA A 305 -19.69 21.57 4.00
CA ALA A 305 -19.92 22.99 3.79
C ALA A 305 -19.40 23.48 2.42
N GLN A 306 -18.19 23.07 2.04
CA GLN A 306 -17.63 23.43 0.72
C GLN A 306 -18.44 22.87 -0.46
N LEU A 307 -19.04 21.68 -0.31
CA LEU A 307 -19.93 21.10 -1.31
C LEU A 307 -21.26 21.85 -1.42
N GLU A 308 -21.81 22.31 -0.29
CA GLU A 308 -23.06 23.07 -0.26
C GLU A 308 -22.90 24.46 -0.85
N GLU A 309 -21.78 25.15 -0.56
CA GLU A 309 -21.45 26.45 -1.17
C GLU A 309 -21.22 26.38 -2.69
N SER A 310 -20.93 25.18 -3.22
CA SER A 310 -20.66 24.95 -4.64
C SER A 310 -21.90 24.54 -5.45
N LYS A 311 -23.08 24.42 -4.81
CA LYS A 311 -24.37 24.09 -5.45
C LYS A 311 -25.15 25.35 -5.80
#